data_AF-F6D7T1-F1
#
_entry.id   AF-F6D7T1-F1
#
_cell.length_a   1.000
_cell.length_b   1.000
_cell.length_c   1.000
_cell.angle_alpha   90.00
_cell.angle_beta   90.00
_cell.angle_gamma   90.00
#
_symmetry.space_group_name_H-M   'P 1'
#
loop_
_entity.id
_entity.type
_entity.pdbx_description
1 polymer ?
#
loop_
_entity_poly.entity_id
_entity_poly.type
_entity_poly.pdbx_seq_one_letter_code
_entity_poly.pdbx_strand_id
1 'polypeptide(L)'
;MPLLKDTEREQLRQLVKACLLEISKLKIELKKCQNESLKSRTTESIQFKAVKDEVQNQLSKKNEEIKQLETRLDEKNKKLDQLKSIVDEKNEEINQLKSIVDEKSAVIKELENIKTYFKALTEKPKKDLTSFQSQIYQILPEGEETENNLYSHINEIGFTELSRENFAHALRNLERKGYFESKHNNGENMWKKIDK
;
A
#
# COMPACT_ATOMS: atom_id res chain seq x y z
N MET A 1 -98.56 -46.09 -60.55
CA MET A 1 -97.38 -45.34 -60.06
C MET A 1 -96.28 -46.23 -59.41
N PRO A 2 -95.75 -47.29 -60.08
CA PRO A 2 -94.67 -48.12 -59.50
C PRO A 2 -93.24 -47.65 -59.84
N LEU A 3 -93.04 -46.91 -60.93
CA LEU A 3 -91.72 -46.47 -61.42
C LEU A 3 -91.02 -45.43 -60.53
N LEU A 4 -91.77 -44.58 -59.81
CA LEU A 4 -91.19 -43.55 -58.93
C LEU A 4 -90.46 -44.14 -57.71
N LYS A 5 -90.91 -45.31 -57.21
CA LYS A 5 -90.34 -45.94 -56.01
C LYS A 5 -88.95 -46.55 -56.26
N ASP A 6 -88.67 -47.02 -57.48
CA ASP A 6 -87.35 -47.57 -57.83
C ASP A 6 -86.31 -46.47 -58.03
N THR A 7 -86.71 -45.26 -58.43
CA THR A 7 -85.80 -44.12 -58.58
C THR A 7 -85.32 -43.58 -57.24
N GLU A 8 -86.23 -43.42 -56.27
CA GLU A 8 -85.92 -43.00 -54.89
C GLU A 8 -84.99 -44.02 -54.20
N ARG A 9 -85.22 -45.31 -54.43
CA ARG A 9 -84.39 -46.39 -53.87
C ARG A 9 -82.96 -46.38 -54.42
N GLU A 10 -82.80 -46.07 -55.70
CA GLU A 10 -81.48 -45.93 -56.34
C GLU A 10 -80.76 -44.65 -55.90
N GLN A 11 -81.47 -43.53 -55.75
CA GLN A 11 -80.93 -42.30 -55.16
C GLN A 11 -80.44 -42.53 -53.72
N LEU A 12 -81.20 -43.27 -52.91
CA LEU A 12 -80.80 -43.66 -51.56
C LEU A 12 -79.52 -44.52 -51.57
N ARG A 13 -79.41 -45.48 -52.50
CA ARG A 13 -78.19 -46.28 -52.66
C ARG A 13 -76.98 -45.43 -53.04
N GLN A 14 -77.13 -44.49 -53.97
CA GLN A 14 -76.06 -43.58 -54.37
C GLN A 14 -75.63 -42.68 -53.20
N LEU A 15 -76.59 -42.15 -52.44
CA LEU A 15 -76.30 -41.34 -51.26
C LEU A 15 -75.55 -42.15 -50.19
N VAL A 16 -76.01 -43.36 -49.88
CA VAL A 16 -75.33 -44.25 -48.93
C VAL A 16 -73.91 -44.57 -49.39
N LYS A 17 -73.71 -44.80 -50.69
CA LYS A 17 -72.39 -45.06 -51.28
C LYS A 17 -71.48 -43.83 -51.19
N ALA A 18 -72.00 -42.63 -51.45
CA ALA A 18 -71.28 -41.37 -51.29
C ALA A 18 -70.89 -41.14 -49.82
N CYS A 19 -71.81 -41.31 -48.88
CA CYS A 19 -71.54 -41.21 -47.45
C CYS A 19 -70.50 -42.24 -47.00
N LEU A 20 -70.57 -43.49 -47.47
CA LEU A 20 -69.57 -44.52 -47.15
C LEU A 20 -68.17 -44.15 -47.68
N LEU A 21 -68.10 -43.61 -48.90
CA LEU A 21 -66.83 -43.12 -49.47
C LEU A 21 -66.29 -41.93 -48.66
N GLU A 22 -67.15 -41.01 -48.26
CA GLU A 22 -66.77 -39.83 -47.47
C GLU A 22 -66.28 -40.22 -46.07
N ILE A 23 -66.99 -41.13 -45.39
CA ILE A 23 -66.53 -41.74 -44.13
C ILE A 23 -65.18 -42.42 -44.30
N SER A 24 -64.98 -43.16 -45.40
CA SER A 24 -63.70 -43.84 -45.67
C SER A 24 -62.55 -42.83 -45.90
N LYS A 25 -62.82 -41.73 -46.59
CA LYS A 25 -61.85 -40.66 -46.85
C LYS A 25 -61.48 -39.94 -45.55
N LEU A 26 -62.48 -39.55 -44.75
CA LEU A 26 -62.28 -38.94 -43.43
C LEU A 26 -61.49 -39.85 -42.50
N LYS A 27 -61.74 -41.17 -42.51
CA LYS A 27 -60.98 -42.14 -41.70
C LYS A 27 -59.50 -42.21 -42.11
N ILE A 28 -59.20 -42.09 -43.40
CA ILE A 28 -57.82 -42.06 -43.92
C ILE A 28 -57.14 -40.76 -43.51
N GLU A 29 -57.80 -39.61 -43.68
CA GLU A 29 -57.28 -38.30 -43.27
C GLU A 29 -57.01 -38.25 -41.75
N LEU A 30 -57.93 -38.77 -40.94
CA LEU A 30 -57.79 -38.82 -39.49
C LEU A 30 -56.60 -39.70 -39.07
N LYS A 31 -56.42 -40.87 -39.70
CA LYS A 31 -55.23 -41.72 -39.49
C LYS A 31 -53.93 -41.02 -39.91
N LYS A 32 -53.96 -40.26 -41.00
CA LYS A 32 -52.80 -39.50 -41.49
C LYS A 32 -52.42 -38.40 -40.49
N CYS A 33 -53.39 -37.61 -40.03
CA CYS A 33 -53.20 -36.57 -39.02
C CYS A 33 -52.67 -37.15 -37.69
N GLN A 34 -53.19 -38.29 -37.24
CA GLN A 34 -52.68 -38.96 -36.03
C GLN A 34 -51.23 -39.41 -36.18
N ASN A 35 -50.87 -40.00 -37.32
CA ASN A 35 -49.49 -40.43 -37.57
C ASN A 35 -48.52 -39.25 -37.68
N GLU A 36 -48.91 -38.16 -38.32
CA GLU A 36 -48.11 -36.93 -38.41
C GLU A 36 -47.93 -36.28 -37.03
N SER A 37 -49.00 -36.22 -36.21
CA SER A 37 -48.93 -35.74 -34.84
C SER A 37 -48.00 -36.58 -33.96
N LEU A 38 -48.08 -37.91 -34.02
CA LEU A 38 -47.19 -38.80 -33.28
C LEU A 38 -45.73 -38.61 -33.71
N LYS A 39 -45.46 -38.52 -35.02
CA LYS A 39 -44.11 -38.24 -35.53
C LYS A 39 -43.57 -36.91 -35.03
N SER A 40 -44.35 -35.82 -35.15
CA SER A 40 -43.98 -34.47 -34.67
C SER A 40 -43.60 -34.48 -33.19
N ARG A 41 -44.46 -35.08 -32.37
CA ARG A 41 -44.26 -35.16 -30.92
C ARG A 41 -43.02 -35.97 -30.53
N THR A 42 -42.74 -37.03 -31.31
CA THR A 42 -41.55 -37.86 -31.10
C THR A 42 -40.28 -37.09 -31.49
N THR A 43 -40.29 -36.37 -32.62
CA THR A 43 -39.16 -35.54 -33.05
C THR A 43 -38.89 -34.38 -32.11
N GLU A 44 -39.93 -33.68 -31.63
CA GLU A 44 -39.80 -32.60 -30.65
C GLU A 44 -39.23 -33.12 -29.31
N SER A 45 -39.69 -34.28 -28.85
CA SER A 45 -39.18 -34.91 -27.63
C SER A 45 -37.69 -35.28 -27.73
N ILE A 46 -37.27 -35.81 -28.88
CA ILE A 46 -35.85 -36.13 -29.15
C ILE A 46 -35.01 -34.85 -29.19
N GLN A 47 -35.47 -33.82 -29.90
CA GLN A 47 -34.76 -32.53 -29.98
C GLN A 47 -34.65 -31.86 -28.60
N PHE A 48 -35.74 -31.84 -27.83
CA PHE A 48 -35.74 -31.27 -26.48
C PHE A 48 -34.77 -32.01 -25.56
N LYS A 49 -34.71 -33.34 -25.64
CA LYS A 49 -33.76 -34.13 -24.86
C LYS A 49 -32.32 -33.83 -25.26
N ALA A 50 -32.02 -33.73 -26.56
CA ALA A 50 -30.69 -33.38 -27.05
C ALA A 50 -30.24 -31.98 -26.58
N VAL A 51 -31.13 -30.99 -26.66
CA VAL A 51 -30.85 -29.63 -26.15
C VAL A 51 -30.63 -29.64 -24.63
N LYS A 52 -31.44 -30.40 -23.89
CA LYS A 52 -31.28 -30.53 -22.44
C LYS A 52 -29.92 -31.14 -22.08
N ASP A 53 -29.51 -32.20 -22.77
CA ASP A 53 -28.24 -32.87 -22.53
C ASP A 53 -27.05 -31.96 -22.88
N GLU A 54 -27.16 -31.16 -23.95
CA GLU A 54 -26.14 -30.17 -24.32
C GLU A 54 -26.01 -29.06 -23.25
N VAL A 55 -27.13 -28.49 -22.80
CA VAL A 55 -27.14 -27.48 -21.73
C VAL A 55 -26.55 -28.06 -20.43
N GLN A 56 -26.91 -29.29 -20.08
CA GLN A 56 -26.36 -29.99 -18.91
C GLN A 56 -24.83 -30.13 -19.00
N ASN A 57 -24.32 -30.48 -20.18
CA ASN A 57 -22.88 -30.60 -20.43
C ASN A 57 -22.16 -29.26 -20.39
N GLN A 58 -22.77 -28.18 -20.89
CA GLN A 58 -22.19 -26.85 -20.78
C GLN A 58 -22.15 -26.38 -19.32
N LEU A 59 -23.21 -26.66 -18.57
CA LEU A 59 -23.31 -26.29 -17.16
C LEU A 59 -22.28 -27.04 -16.30
N SER A 60 -22.05 -28.33 -16.58
CA SER A 60 -21.01 -29.10 -15.89
C SER A 60 -19.60 -28.57 -16.20
N LYS A 61 -19.30 -28.26 -17.47
CA LYS A 61 -18.02 -27.64 -17.87
C LYS A 61 -17.79 -26.29 -17.19
N LYS A 62 -18.82 -25.44 -17.15
CA LYS A 62 -18.73 -24.13 -16.50
C LYS A 62 -18.54 -24.23 -14.99
N ASN A 63 -19.21 -25.18 -14.33
CA ASN A 63 -18.99 -25.43 -12.91
C ASN A 63 -17.55 -25.89 -12.61
N GLU A 64 -16.97 -26.71 -13.50
CA GLU A 64 -15.58 -27.14 -13.34
C GLU A 64 -14.59 -25.98 -13.53
N GLU A 65 -14.85 -25.11 -14.52
CA GLU A 65 -14.08 -23.88 -14.74
C GLU A 65 -14.15 -22.94 -13.53
N ILE A 66 -15.34 -22.77 -12.93
CA ILE A 66 -15.54 -21.97 -11.71
C ILE A 66 -14.69 -22.52 -10.56
N LYS A 67 -14.74 -23.83 -10.30
CA LYS A 67 -13.92 -24.46 -9.25
C LYS A 67 -12.42 -24.27 -9.47
N GLN A 68 -11.95 -24.35 -10.72
CA GLN A 68 -10.55 -24.09 -11.04
C GLN A 68 -10.16 -22.62 -10.80
N LEU A 69 -11.07 -21.69 -11.05
CA LEU A 69 -10.84 -20.27 -10.77
C LEU A 69 -10.83 -19.99 -9.26
N GLU A 70 -11.74 -20.60 -8.50
CA GLU A 70 -11.78 -20.50 -7.03
C GLU A 70 -10.49 -20.99 -6.39
N THR A 71 -9.99 -22.17 -6.81
CA THR A 71 -8.72 -22.71 -6.29
C THR A 71 -7.53 -21.81 -6.62
N ARG A 72 -7.46 -21.27 -7.84
CA ARG A 72 -6.42 -20.29 -8.22
C ARG A 72 -6.51 -19.01 -7.40
N LEU A 73 -7.72 -18.54 -7.11
CA LEU A 73 -7.95 -17.34 -6.32
C LEU A 73 -7.49 -17.55 -4.88
N ASP A 74 -7.79 -18.70 -4.28
CA ASP A 74 -7.31 -19.07 -2.95
C ASP A 74 -5.78 -19.17 -2.87
N GLU A 75 -5.14 -19.77 -3.89
CA GLU A 75 -3.67 -19.80 -3.97
C GLU A 75 -3.06 -18.40 -4.06
N LYS A 76 -3.68 -17.50 -4.83
CA LYS A 76 -3.24 -16.12 -4.96
C LYS A 76 -3.42 -15.35 -3.65
N ASN A 77 -4.51 -15.56 -2.94
CA ASN A 77 -4.75 -14.96 -1.62
C ASN A 77 -3.70 -15.41 -0.61
N LYS A 78 -3.41 -16.72 -0.54
CA LYS A 78 -2.34 -17.23 0.35
C LYS A 78 -0.98 -16.61 0.04
N LYS A 79 -0.64 -16.45 -1.24
CA LYS A 79 0.60 -15.77 -1.66
C LYS A 79 0.60 -14.28 -1.28
N LEU A 80 -0.54 -13.62 -1.40
CA LEU A 80 -0.70 -12.22 -1.00
C LEU A 80 -0.44 -12.06 0.50
N ASP A 81 -1.00 -12.94 1.33
CA ASP A 81 -0.81 -12.90 2.77
C ASP A 81 0.64 -13.18 3.19
N GLN A 82 1.30 -14.12 2.51
CA GLN A 82 2.74 -14.35 2.69
C GLN A 82 3.57 -13.12 2.33
N LEU A 83 3.28 -12.48 1.20
CA LEU A 83 3.98 -11.27 0.78
C LEU A 83 3.77 -10.10 1.75
N LYS A 84 2.56 -9.95 2.31
CA LYS A 84 2.30 -8.95 3.36
C LYS A 84 3.16 -9.19 4.59
N SER A 85 3.23 -10.42 5.08
CA SER A 85 4.07 -10.78 6.23
C SER A 85 5.54 -10.43 5.97
N ILE A 86 6.07 -10.76 4.79
CA ILE A 86 7.44 -10.43 4.41
C ILE A 86 7.66 -8.91 4.37
N VAL A 87 6.71 -8.16 3.84
CA VAL A 87 6.78 -6.69 3.81
C VAL A 87 6.81 -6.10 5.22
N ASP A 88 5.98 -6.62 6.13
CA ASP A 88 5.93 -6.16 7.52
C ASP A 88 7.25 -6.45 8.26
N GLU A 89 7.81 -7.66 8.09
CA GLU A 89 9.13 -8.02 8.63
C GLU A 89 10.24 -7.11 8.10
N LYS A 90 10.22 -6.82 6.79
CA LYS A 90 11.22 -5.94 6.17
C LYS A 90 11.08 -4.49 6.61
N ASN A 91 9.85 -4.01 6.85
CA ASN A 91 9.62 -2.69 7.40
C ASN A 91 10.17 -2.56 8.83
N GLU A 92 10.01 -3.59 9.64
CA GLU A 92 10.57 -3.62 11.00
C GLU A 92 12.11 -3.59 10.98
N GLU A 93 12.73 -4.40 10.11
CA GLU A 93 14.19 -4.38 9.89
C GLU A 93 14.69 -2.99 9.46
N ILE A 94 13.97 -2.32 8.55
CA ILE A 94 14.29 -0.96 8.11
C ILE A 94 14.22 0.04 9.28
N ASN A 95 13.21 -0.08 10.14
CA ASN A 95 13.06 0.83 11.28
C ASN A 95 14.21 0.65 12.29
N GLN A 96 14.61 -0.59 12.56
CA GLN A 96 15.75 -0.88 13.42
C GLN A 96 17.05 -0.32 12.85
N LEU A 97 17.29 -0.50 11.54
CA LEU A 97 18.46 0.05 10.86
C LEU A 97 18.48 1.58 10.90
N LYS A 98 17.33 2.25 10.74
CA LYS A 98 17.24 3.71 10.88
C LYS A 98 17.63 4.17 12.28
N SER A 99 17.12 3.52 13.33
CA SER A 99 17.50 3.84 14.72
C SER A 99 19.01 3.74 14.93
N ILE A 100 19.63 2.66 14.43
CA ILE A 100 21.09 2.47 14.53
C ILE A 100 21.85 3.57 13.77
N VAL A 101 21.35 3.97 12.60
CA VAL A 101 21.96 5.06 11.83
C VAL A 101 21.87 6.38 12.58
N ASP A 102 20.71 6.68 13.17
CA ASP A 102 20.51 7.91 13.94
C ASP A 102 21.42 7.97 15.17
N GLU A 103 21.50 6.88 15.94
CA GLU A 103 22.42 6.74 17.07
C GLU A 103 23.88 6.95 16.65
N LYS A 104 24.33 6.26 15.59
CA LYS A 104 25.69 6.42 15.08
C LYS A 104 25.96 7.84 14.57
N SER A 105 24.97 8.48 13.96
CA SER A 105 25.09 9.87 13.50
C SER A 105 25.27 10.84 14.66
N ALA A 106 24.58 10.62 15.78
CA ALA A 106 24.75 11.42 16.99
C ALA A 106 26.15 11.25 17.58
N VAL A 107 26.64 10.01 17.68
CA VAL A 107 28.01 9.71 18.13
C VAL A 107 29.06 10.34 17.22
N ILE A 108 28.87 10.30 15.89
CA ILE A 108 29.80 10.94 14.94
C ILE A 108 29.85 12.45 15.18
N LYS A 109 28.71 13.12 15.36
CA LYS A 109 28.67 14.56 15.67
C LYS A 109 29.40 14.89 16.97
N GLU A 110 29.20 14.07 18.00
CA GLU A 110 29.90 14.23 19.28
C GLU A 110 31.42 14.08 19.10
N LEU A 111 31.88 13.06 18.37
CA LEU A 111 33.29 12.85 18.07
C LEU A 111 33.88 13.99 17.23
N GLU A 112 33.13 14.57 16.29
CA GLU A 112 33.54 15.74 15.52
C GLU A 112 33.70 16.98 16.40
N ASN A 113 32.80 17.19 17.35
CA ASN A 113 32.91 18.25 18.35
C ASN A 113 34.16 18.06 19.23
N ILE A 114 34.36 16.85 19.77
CA ILE A 114 35.55 16.51 20.56
C ILE A 114 36.83 16.74 19.75
N LYS A 115 36.86 16.32 18.48
CA LYS A 115 38.00 16.55 17.59
C LYS A 115 38.28 18.04 17.39
N THR A 116 37.23 18.85 17.27
CA THR A 116 37.34 20.31 17.14
C THR A 116 37.91 20.93 18.41
N TYR A 117 37.40 20.56 19.58
CA TYR A 117 37.90 21.03 20.88
C TYR A 117 39.33 20.57 21.15
N PHE A 118 39.66 19.32 20.82
CA PHE A 118 41.03 18.80 20.96
C PHE A 118 42.02 19.57 20.08
N LYS A 119 41.63 19.88 18.84
CA LYS A 119 42.45 20.71 17.95
C LYS A 119 42.65 22.11 18.55
N ALA A 120 41.58 22.75 19.01
CA ALA A 120 41.64 24.04 19.69
C ALA A 120 42.60 24.01 20.90
N LEU A 121 42.51 22.99 21.75
CA LEU A 121 43.36 22.85 22.94
C LEU A 121 44.85 22.62 22.64
N THR A 122 45.17 22.03 21.49
CA THR A 122 46.53 21.68 21.07
C THR A 122 47.15 22.74 20.14
N GLU A 123 46.40 23.77 19.77
CA GLU A 123 46.94 24.89 19.02
C GLU A 123 47.97 25.69 19.83
N LYS A 124 48.89 26.35 19.12
CA LYS A 124 49.90 27.18 19.77
C LYS A 124 49.23 28.36 20.47
N PRO A 125 49.71 28.75 21.67
CA PRO A 125 49.21 29.93 22.36
C PRO A 125 49.23 31.16 21.46
N LYS A 126 48.15 31.94 21.48
CA LYS A 126 48.04 33.20 20.74
C LYS A 126 49.00 34.23 21.34
N LYS A 127 49.47 35.15 20.51
CA LYS A 127 50.43 36.18 20.90
C LYS A 127 49.87 36.99 22.07
N ASP A 128 50.69 37.19 23.09
CA ASP A 128 50.37 37.93 24.32
C ASP A 128 49.32 37.27 25.25
N LEU A 129 48.91 36.01 25.00
CA LEU A 129 48.05 35.23 25.90
C LEU A 129 48.84 34.15 26.66
N THR A 130 48.39 33.82 27.88
CA THR A 130 48.88 32.61 28.55
C THR A 130 48.33 31.37 27.84
N SER A 131 48.93 30.20 28.10
CA SER A 131 48.45 28.92 27.56
C SER A 131 46.96 28.71 27.87
N PHE A 132 46.57 28.93 29.13
CA PHE A 132 45.17 28.81 29.56
C PHE A 132 44.25 29.86 28.89
N GLN A 133 44.66 31.12 28.81
CA GLN A 133 43.85 32.16 28.14
C GLN A 133 43.65 31.86 26.65
N SER A 134 44.68 31.33 25.98
CA SER A 134 44.59 30.93 24.57
C SER A 134 43.61 29.78 24.37
N GLN A 135 43.68 28.77 25.24
CA GLN A 135 42.78 27.62 25.23
C GLN A 135 41.32 28.05 25.44
N ILE A 136 41.05 28.90 26.45
CA ILE A 136 39.71 29.44 26.68
C ILE A 136 39.23 30.21 25.45
N TYR A 137 40.05 31.11 24.88
CA TYR A 137 39.68 31.85 23.67
C TYR A 137 39.34 30.92 22.49
N GLN A 138 40.09 29.85 22.27
CA GLN A 138 39.90 28.96 21.12
C GLN A 138 38.64 28.10 21.23
N ILE A 139 38.25 27.72 22.45
CA ILE A 139 37.13 26.82 22.72
C ILE A 139 35.78 27.56 22.75
N LEU A 140 35.79 28.85 23.12
CA LEU A 140 34.58 29.65 23.18
C LEU A 140 33.98 29.88 21.78
N PRO A 141 32.64 29.84 21.66
CA PRO A 141 31.93 30.06 20.41
C PRO A 141 32.17 31.47 19.87
N GLU A 142 31.99 31.66 18.56
CA GLU A 142 32.17 32.96 17.90
C GLU A 142 30.98 33.91 18.06
N GLY A 143 29.85 33.39 18.59
CA GLY A 143 28.62 34.15 18.83
C GLY A 143 28.74 35.17 19.97
N GLU A 144 27.77 36.08 20.03
CA GLU A 144 27.57 36.95 21.18
C GLU A 144 26.71 36.21 22.21
N GLU A 145 27.27 35.94 23.38
CA GLU A 145 26.66 35.11 24.41
C GLU A 145 26.86 35.73 25.80
N THR A 146 26.02 35.31 26.76
CA THR A 146 26.14 35.77 28.15
C THR A 146 27.33 35.09 28.84
N GLU A 147 27.88 35.74 29.87
CA GLU A 147 28.93 35.13 30.71
C GLU A 147 28.52 33.76 31.26
N ASN A 148 27.25 33.61 31.66
CA ASN A 148 26.71 32.35 32.17
C ASN A 148 26.66 31.26 31.10
N ASN A 149 26.23 31.57 29.87
CA ASN A 149 26.19 30.60 28.77
C ASN A 149 27.60 30.16 28.37
N LEU A 150 28.53 31.11 28.26
CA LEU A 150 29.93 30.81 27.96
C LEU A 150 30.60 29.97 29.05
N TYR A 151 30.28 30.23 30.32
CA TYR A 151 30.76 29.42 31.44
C TYR A 151 30.18 27.99 31.40
N SER A 152 28.88 27.85 31.13
CA SER A 152 28.24 26.53 30.98
C SER A 152 28.86 25.74 29.83
N HIS A 153 29.07 26.37 28.67
CA HIS A 153 29.75 25.76 27.52
C HIS A 153 31.15 25.24 27.86
N ILE A 154 31.95 26.04 28.58
CA ILE A 154 33.30 25.62 29.00
C ILE A 154 33.26 24.45 30.00
N ASN A 155 32.28 24.42 30.91
CA ASN A 155 32.09 23.27 31.79
C ASN A 155 31.65 22.02 31.03
N GLU A 156 30.76 22.15 30.06
CA GLU A 156 30.29 21.03 29.22
C GLU A 156 31.44 20.41 28.41
N ILE A 157 32.44 21.20 28.03
CA ILE A 157 33.61 20.73 27.30
C ILE A 157 34.63 20.02 28.21
N GLY A 158 34.55 20.22 29.52
CA GLY A 158 35.34 19.47 30.51
C GLY A 158 36.15 20.32 31.51
N PHE A 159 35.97 21.64 31.57
CA PHE A 159 36.63 22.49 32.56
C PHE A 159 35.86 22.54 33.89
N THR A 160 35.44 21.38 34.41
CA THR A 160 34.53 21.29 35.58
C THR A 160 35.12 21.83 36.88
N GLU A 161 36.46 21.91 36.98
CA GLU A 161 37.17 22.46 38.14
C GLU A 161 37.34 24.00 38.07
N LEU A 162 36.97 24.63 36.95
CA LEU A 162 37.10 26.06 36.77
C LEU A 162 36.00 26.81 37.55
N SER A 163 36.39 27.67 38.49
CA SER A 163 35.41 28.53 39.17
C SER A 163 34.89 29.64 38.26
N ARG A 164 33.63 30.07 38.48
CA ARG A 164 33.03 31.22 37.78
C ARG A 164 33.88 32.48 37.87
N GLU A 165 34.44 32.75 39.06
CA GLU A 165 35.31 33.90 39.29
C GLU A 165 36.56 33.85 38.41
N ASN A 166 37.24 32.69 38.37
CA ASN A 166 38.44 32.51 37.55
C ASN A 166 38.12 32.64 36.05
N PHE A 167 36.97 32.12 35.62
CA PHE A 167 36.50 32.29 34.24
C PHE A 167 36.20 33.75 33.89
N ALA A 168 35.48 34.47 34.75
CA ALA A 168 35.19 35.89 34.58
C ALA A 168 36.49 36.72 34.51
N HIS A 169 37.48 36.39 35.35
CA HIS A 169 38.81 36.98 35.27
C HIS A 169 39.52 36.68 33.94
N ALA A 170 39.39 35.46 33.41
CA ALA A 170 39.94 35.11 32.10
C ALA A 170 39.28 35.93 30.98
N LEU A 171 37.95 36.08 30.97
CA LEU A 171 37.21 36.88 29.99
C LEU A 171 37.61 38.36 30.01
N ARG A 172 37.67 38.98 31.20
CA ARG A 172 38.15 40.37 31.34
C ARG A 172 39.58 40.54 30.83
N ASN A 173 40.44 39.55 31.06
CA ASN A 173 41.82 39.57 30.55
C ASN A 173 41.88 39.43 29.03
N LEU A 174 40.99 38.64 28.42
CA LEU A 174 40.86 38.52 26.97
C LEU A 174 40.37 39.83 26.35
N GLU A 175 39.41 40.50 26.99
CA GLU A 175 38.91 41.82 26.59
C GLU A 175 40.00 42.89 26.66
N ARG A 176 40.74 42.97 27.78
CA ARG A 176 41.88 43.89 27.91
C ARG A 176 42.93 43.73 26.83
N LYS A 177 43.06 42.53 26.25
CA LYS A 177 44.01 42.20 25.19
C LYS A 177 43.39 42.29 23.79
N GLY A 178 42.11 42.66 23.69
CA GLY A 178 41.37 42.89 22.46
C GLY A 178 40.92 41.62 21.74
N TYR A 179 40.79 40.50 22.44
CA TYR A 179 40.28 39.22 21.89
C TYR A 179 38.76 39.06 22.12
N PHE A 180 38.17 39.84 23.02
CA PHE A 180 36.74 39.86 23.31
C PHE A 180 36.27 41.31 23.51
N GLU A 181 34.99 41.55 23.25
CA GLU A 181 34.29 42.80 23.57
C GLU A 181 33.09 42.48 24.46
N SER A 182 32.93 43.23 25.56
CA SER A 182 31.73 43.15 26.39
C SER A 182 30.74 44.28 26.05
N LYS A 183 29.44 43.94 26.05
CA LYS A 183 28.33 44.89 25.92
C LYS A 183 27.34 44.63 27.03
N HIS A 184 26.95 45.69 27.72
CA HIS A 184 25.92 45.60 28.74
C HIS A 184 24.54 45.72 28.08
N ASN A 185 23.72 44.66 28.16
CA ASN A 185 22.38 44.64 27.59
C ASN A 185 21.40 44.06 28.62
N ASN A 186 20.33 44.80 28.94
CA ASN A 186 19.25 44.38 29.83
C ASN A 186 19.70 43.79 31.20
N GLY A 187 20.78 44.31 31.79
CA GLY A 187 21.28 43.87 33.09
C GLY A 187 22.27 42.70 33.04
N GLU A 188 22.57 42.16 31.85
CA GLU A 188 23.57 41.12 31.64
C GLU A 188 24.72 41.59 30.74
N ASN A 189 25.90 41.03 30.96
CA ASN A 189 27.07 41.28 30.13
C ASN A 189 27.12 40.25 29.01
N MET A 190 26.93 40.74 27.78
CA MET A 190 27.12 39.98 26.55
C MET A 190 28.58 40.07 26.14
N TRP A 191 29.17 38.95 25.74
CA TRP A 191 30.56 38.84 25.34
C TRP A 191 30.62 38.37 23.89
N LYS A 192 31.38 39.10 23.07
CA LYS A 192 31.58 38.77 21.66
C LYS A 192 33.06 38.56 21.37
N LYS A 193 33.38 37.47 20.69
CA LYS A 193 34.73 37.14 20.25
C LYS A 193 35.18 38.06 19.12
N ILE A 194 36.42 38.53 19.17
CA ILE A 194 37.06 39.33 18.12
C ILE A 194 38.16 38.49 17.49
N ASP A 195 38.07 38.26 16.17
CA ASP A 195 39.11 37.53 15.45
C ASP A 195 40.38 38.38 15.30
N LYS A 196 41.50 37.84 15.78
CA LYS A 196 42.79 38.52 15.91
C LYS A 196 43.97 37.58 15.64
#